data_AF-A0A1G6GB30-F1
#
_entry.id   AF-A0A1G6GB30-F1
#
_cell.length_a   1.000
_cell.length_b   1.000
_cell.length_c   1.000
_cell.angle_alpha   90.00
_cell.angle_beta   90.00
_cell.angle_gamma   90.00
#
_symmetry.space_group_name_H-M   'P 1'
#
loop_
_entity.id
_entity.type
_entity.pdbx_description
1 polymer ?
#
loop_
_entity_poly.entity_id
_entity_poly.type
_entity_poly.pdbx_seq_one_letter_code
_entity_poly.pdbx_strand_id
1 'polypeptide(L)'
;MKGSIYLTLFSLFITACTFGNKKHSLEFSQEERALTKLESLFSLPQDSVIQVYDLSNDSISNFPDLSAYNIKSLDLSCNLLDTIVIDNLPKKLERLNLSFNRYKGDLQIKKKSIPYLKELDMSHNDLQAIYIHEALYRILLSYNDLTIACFNHENLRYLDISYNLHMPSEVCFEPTQIDTVIREGVAEGERLVGPISVRYYKPIE
;
A
#
# COMPACT_ATOMS: atom_id res chain seq x y z
N MET A 1 -7.69 -30.25 40.91
CA MET A 1 -8.50 -29.39 39.99
C MET A 1 -7.52 -28.91 38.92
N LYS A 2 -7.41 -29.58 37.74
CA LYS A 2 -8.19 -29.35 36.49
C LYS A 2 -8.31 -27.85 36.18
N GLY A 3 -7.92 -27.28 35.04
CA GLY A 3 -7.38 -27.71 33.73
C GLY A 3 -6.84 -26.43 33.05
N SER A 4 -6.53 -26.31 31.77
CA SER A 4 -6.55 -27.17 30.59
C SER A 4 -5.77 -26.38 29.53
N ILE A 5 -4.65 -26.89 29.01
CA ILE A 5 -3.93 -26.28 27.86
C ILE A 5 -4.49 -26.95 26.61
N TYR A 6 -5.09 -26.16 25.72
CA TYR A 6 -5.55 -26.62 24.42
C TYR A 6 -4.34 -26.86 23.51
N LEU A 7 -3.99 -28.14 23.29
CA LEU A 7 -3.24 -28.56 22.11
C LEU A 7 -4.25 -28.77 20.98
N THR A 8 -4.22 -27.92 19.95
CA THR A 8 -4.94 -28.18 18.70
C THR A 8 -4.18 -29.21 17.88
N LEU A 9 -4.86 -30.30 17.55
CA LEU A 9 -4.38 -31.44 16.77
C LEU A 9 -4.08 -31.03 15.32
N PHE A 10 -2.89 -31.37 14.84
CA PHE A 10 -2.59 -31.42 13.41
C PHE A 10 -3.02 -32.79 12.86
N SER A 11 -3.98 -32.79 11.94
CA SER A 11 -4.45 -33.98 11.22
C SER A 11 -3.46 -34.34 10.12
N LEU A 12 -2.85 -35.53 10.19
CA LEU A 12 -2.05 -36.11 9.10
C LEU A 12 -2.85 -37.25 8.45
N PHE A 13 -3.23 -37.04 7.19
CA PHE A 13 -3.75 -38.11 6.33
C PHE A 13 -2.59 -39.03 5.94
N ILE A 14 -2.62 -40.28 6.41
CA ILE A 14 -1.75 -41.36 5.91
C ILE A 14 -2.61 -42.26 5.03
N THR A 15 -2.38 -42.23 3.72
CA THR A 15 -2.75 -43.34 2.84
C THR A 15 -1.53 -44.26 2.70
N ALA A 16 -1.63 -45.44 3.31
CA ALA A 16 -0.64 -46.49 3.24
C ALA A 16 -0.85 -47.36 1.99
N CYS A 17 0.21 -47.60 1.22
CA CYS A 17 0.32 -48.77 0.35
C CYS A 17 1.72 -49.42 0.48
N THR A 18 1.72 -50.53 1.21
CA THR A 18 2.46 -51.80 1.05
C THR A 18 4.01 -51.86 1.04
N PHE A 19 4.49 -52.56 2.08
CA PHE A 19 5.53 -53.62 2.14
C PHE A 19 6.91 -53.39 1.49
N GLY A 20 7.91 -53.14 2.35
CA GLY A 20 9.34 -53.31 2.07
C GLY A 20 10.20 -53.09 3.31
N ASN A 21 10.70 -54.16 3.91
CA ASN A 21 11.62 -54.17 5.06
C ASN A 21 12.88 -53.31 4.80
N LYS A 22 13.04 -52.15 5.46
CA LYS A 22 14.34 -51.63 5.96
C LYS A 22 14.11 -50.73 7.17
N LYS A 23 14.83 -51.00 8.27
CA LYS A 23 15.02 -50.06 9.38
C LYS A 23 15.66 -48.79 8.82
N HIS A 24 14.87 -47.76 8.62
CA HIS A 24 15.35 -46.40 8.44
C HIS A 24 14.74 -45.60 9.59
N SER A 25 15.58 -45.09 10.48
CA SER A 25 15.17 -44.09 11.46
C SER A 25 14.50 -42.96 10.69
N LEU A 26 13.20 -42.79 10.92
CA LEU A 26 12.43 -41.66 10.41
C LEU A 26 12.92 -40.44 11.19
N GLU A 27 13.96 -39.79 10.69
CA GLU A 27 14.23 -38.40 11.04
C GLU A 27 13.06 -37.58 10.51
N PHE A 28 12.14 -37.24 11.41
CA PHE A 28 11.07 -36.30 11.16
C PHE A 28 11.74 -34.92 11.11
N SER A 29 12.26 -34.53 9.94
CA SER A 29 12.64 -33.15 9.71
C SER A 29 11.34 -32.32 9.69
N GLN A 30 10.99 -31.76 10.85
CA GLN A 30 10.06 -30.64 10.89
C GLN A 30 10.74 -29.49 10.17
N GLU A 31 10.49 -29.35 8.87
CA GLU A 31 10.80 -28.11 8.16
C GLU A 31 9.89 -27.05 8.75
N GLU A 32 10.40 -26.28 9.73
CA GLU A 32 9.72 -25.11 10.24
C GLU A 32 9.45 -24.18 9.06
N ARG A 33 8.16 -23.91 8.78
CA ARG A 33 7.78 -22.99 7.72
C ARG A 33 8.43 -21.64 8.02
N ALA A 34 9.13 -21.08 7.04
CA ALA A 34 9.63 -19.72 7.12
C ALA A 34 8.47 -18.75 7.38
N LEU A 35 8.64 -17.88 8.37
CA LEU A 35 7.69 -16.81 8.65
C LEU A 35 7.59 -15.87 7.45
N THR A 36 6.38 -15.35 7.20
CA THR A 36 6.21 -14.25 6.25
C THR A 36 6.89 -12.97 6.78
N LYS A 37 7.04 -11.95 5.94
CA LYS A 37 7.63 -10.67 6.37
C LYS A 37 6.75 -9.99 7.43
N LEU A 38 5.42 -10.11 7.28
CA LEU A 38 4.44 -9.60 8.24
C LEU A 38 4.48 -10.37 9.57
N GLU A 39 4.56 -11.71 9.54
CA GLU A 39 4.70 -12.53 10.75
C GLU A 39 5.98 -12.20 11.51
N SER A 40 7.07 -11.98 10.77
CA SER A 40 8.35 -11.54 11.33
C SER A 40 8.23 -10.18 12.02
N LEU A 41 7.49 -9.23 11.43
CA LEU A 41 7.23 -7.92 12.05
C LEU A 41 6.44 -8.06 13.36
N PHE A 42 5.39 -8.89 13.36
CA PHE A 42 4.57 -9.14 14.54
C PHE A 42 5.30 -9.87 15.67
N SER A 43 6.43 -10.51 15.38
CA SER A 43 7.30 -11.08 16.41
C SER A 43 8.16 -10.02 17.12
N LEU A 44 8.32 -8.81 16.55
CA LEU A 44 9.09 -7.74 17.17
C LEU A 44 8.31 -7.09 18.32
N PRO A 45 9.01 -6.56 19.35
CA PRO A 45 8.38 -5.77 20.39
C PRO A 45 7.57 -4.61 19.80
N GLN A 46 6.43 -4.31 20.43
CA GLN A 46 5.72 -3.06 20.18
C GLN A 46 6.66 -1.87 20.44
N ASP A 47 6.41 -0.76 19.77
CA ASP A 47 7.23 0.46 19.74
C ASP A 47 8.59 0.34 19.06
N SER A 48 8.95 -0.82 18.49
CA SER A 48 10.19 -1.00 17.74
C SER A 48 10.39 0.13 16.72
N VAL A 49 11.57 0.75 16.76
CA VAL A 49 11.95 1.86 15.88
C VAL A 49 12.64 1.28 14.64
N ILE A 50 12.01 1.48 13.49
CA ILE A 50 12.41 0.84 12.24
C ILE A 50 12.55 1.92 11.16
N GLN A 51 13.74 2.02 10.58
CA GLN A 51 14.00 3.05 9.57
C GLN A 51 13.31 2.71 8.23
N VAL A 52 13.42 1.45 7.80
CA VAL A 52 12.80 0.92 6.59
C VAL A 52 12.30 -0.48 6.90
N TYR A 53 11.07 -0.80 6.50
CA TYR A 53 10.56 -2.16 6.57
C TYR A 53 9.88 -2.54 5.26
N ASP A 54 10.21 -3.73 4.77
CA ASP A 54 9.70 -4.28 3.52
C ASP A 54 8.62 -5.34 3.83
N LEU A 55 7.40 -5.07 3.39
CA LEU A 55 6.25 -6.00 3.36
C LEU A 55 5.78 -6.25 1.91
N SER A 56 6.61 -5.93 0.92
CA SER A 56 6.24 -6.15 -0.48
C SER A 56 6.15 -7.64 -0.80
N ASN A 57 5.25 -8.01 -1.72
CA ASN A 57 5.09 -9.37 -2.22
C ASN A 57 4.92 -10.42 -1.08
N ASP A 58 4.14 -10.08 -0.06
CA ASP A 58 3.88 -10.93 1.10
C ASP A 58 2.44 -11.49 1.09
N SER A 59 1.75 -11.35 -0.06
CA SER A 59 0.36 -11.79 -0.29
C SER A 59 -0.66 -11.18 0.69
N ILE A 60 -0.40 -9.97 1.19
CA ILE A 60 -1.25 -9.29 2.15
C ILE A 60 -2.55 -8.84 1.47
N SER A 61 -3.69 -9.35 1.93
CA SER A 61 -5.02 -9.01 1.39
C SER A 61 -5.83 -8.07 2.28
N ASN A 62 -5.52 -8.02 3.58
CA ASN A 62 -6.15 -7.10 4.52
C ASN A 62 -5.11 -6.13 5.05
N PHE A 63 -5.46 -4.85 5.17
CA PHE A 63 -4.54 -3.83 5.66
C PHE A 63 -4.14 -4.13 7.12
N PRO A 64 -2.86 -4.45 7.40
CA PRO A 64 -2.43 -4.86 8.74
C PRO A 64 -2.42 -3.68 9.71
N ASP A 65 -2.71 -3.93 10.99
CA ASP A 65 -2.50 -2.92 12.04
C ASP A 65 -1.02 -2.83 12.40
N LEU A 66 -0.38 -1.77 11.91
CA LEU A 66 1.04 -1.46 12.13
C LEU A 66 1.19 -0.23 13.03
N SER A 67 0.11 0.25 13.64
CA SER A 67 0.08 1.49 14.43
C SER A 67 0.97 1.42 15.68
N ALA A 68 1.24 0.20 16.17
CA ALA A 68 2.12 -0.09 17.30
C ALA A 68 3.62 -0.01 16.97
N TYR A 69 4.02 0.21 15.71
CA TYR A 69 5.42 0.28 15.31
C TYR A 69 5.84 1.70 14.91
N ASN A 70 7.11 2.04 15.16
CA ASN A 70 7.71 3.30 14.76
C ASN A 70 8.47 3.15 13.44
N ILE A 71 7.75 2.92 12.35
CA ILE A 71 8.32 2.74 11.00
C ILE A 71 8.37 4.07 10.25
N LYS A 72 9.52 4.42 9.66
CA LYS A 72 9.67 5.65 8.84
C LYS A 72 9.43 5.44 7.35
N SER A 73 9.81 4.30 6.79
CA SER A 73 9.61 3.95 5.39
C SER A 73 9.03 2.56 5.31
N LEU A 74 7.85 2.44 4.72
CA LEU A 74 7.11 1.19 4.64
C LEU A 74 6.84 0.85 3.17
N ASP A 75 7.27 -0.34 2.77
CA ASP A 75 6.92 -0.91 1.47
C ASP A 75 5.82 -1.97 1.62
N LEU A 76 4.66 -1.73 1.04
CA LEU A 76 3.51 -2.63 0.98
C LEU A 76 3.16 -2.98 -0.48
N SER A 77 4.09 -2.78 -1.42
CA SER A 77 3.85 -3.01 -2.84
C SER A 77 3.67 -4.49 -3.20
N CYS A 78 3.13 -4.76 -4.38
CA CYS A 78 2.96 -6.13 -4.90
C CYS A 78 2.14 -7.02 -3.95
N ASN A 79 1.10 -6.47 -3.32
CA ASN A 79 0.19 -7.19 -2.43
C ASN A 79 -1.22 -7.20 -3.04
N LEU A 80 -2.22 -7.60 -2.25
CA LEU A 80 -3.60 -7.74 -2.68
C LEU A 80 -4.52 -6.71 -2.01
N LEU A 81 -3.96 -5.60 -1.51
CA LEU A 81 -4.69 -4.58 -0.77
C LEU A 81 -5.62 -3.79 -1.70
N ASP A 82 -6.86 -3.59 -1.29
CA ASP A 82 -7.84 -2.75 -2.00
C ASP A 82 -8.34 -1.56 -1.17
N THR A 83 -8.02 -1.55 0.13
CA THR A 83 -8.49 -0.58 1.11
C THR A 83 -7.32 -0.12 1.96
N ILE A 84 -7.26 1.18 2.27
CA ILE A 84 -6.29 1.77 3.20
C ILE A 84 -6.99 2.07 4.53
N VAL A 85 -6.42 1.58 5.62
CA VAL A 85 -6.88 1.90 6.98
C VAL A 85 -5.87 2.84 7.59
N ILE A 86 -6.12 4.15 7.49
CA ILE A 86 -5.15 5.18 7.90
C ILE A 86 -4.75 5.04 9.37
N ASP A 87 -5.69 4.65 10.24
CA ASP A 87 -5.41 4.50 11.67
C ASP A 87 -4.42 3.36 11.98
N ASN A 88 -4.35 2.37 11.09
CA ASN A 88 -3.44 1.23 11.17
C ASN A 88 -2.02 1.54 10.67
N LEU A 89 -1.77 2.74 10.12
CA LEU A 89 -0.42 3.13 9.70
C LEU A 89 0.47 3.52 10.88
N PRO A 90 1.79 3.29 10.76
CA PRO A 90 2.79 3.82 11.70
C PRO A 90 2.68 5.35 11.85
N LYS A 91 2.62 5.86 13.08
CA LYS A 91 2.32 7.29 13.32
C LYS A 91 3.43 8.26 12.90
N LYS A 92 4.65 7.78 12.65
CA LYS A 92 5.82 8.57 12.22
C LYS A 92 6.26 8.26 10.79
N LEU A 93 5.36 7.69 9.99
CA LEU A 93 5.66 7.28 8.62
C LEU A 93 5.97 8.49 7.74
N GLU A 94 7.10 8.44 7.05
CA GLU A 94 7.58 9.49 6.13
C GLU A 94 7.45 9.04 4.66
N ARG A 95 7.54 7.74 4.37
CA ARG A 95 7.40 7.16 3.02
C ARG A 95 6.52 5.92 3.02
N LEU A 96 5.62 5.85 2.07
CA LEU A 96 4.69 4.73 1.91
C LEU A 96 4.63 4.30 0.44
N ASN A 97 4.97 3.05 0.17
CA ASN A 97 4.79 2.42 -1.14
C ASN A 97 3.61 1.44 -1.10
N LEU A 98 2.58 1.73 -1.89
CA LEU A 98 1.36 0.93 -2.08
C LEU A 98 1.17 0.54 -3.56
N SER A 99 2.24 0.63 -4.36
CA SER A 99 2.17 0.28 -5.78
C SER A 99 1.85 -1.20 -6.01
N PHE A 100 1.35 -1.54 -7.20
CA PHE A 100 1.02 -2.93 -7.55
C PHE A 100 0.10 -3.61 -6.53
N ASN A 101 -1.03 -2.96 -6.23
CA ASN A 101 -2.08 -3.48 -5.37
C ASN A 101 -3.40 -3.54 -6.14
N ARG A 102 -4.54 -3.58 -5.44
CA ARG A 102 -5.90 -3.65 -6.01
C ARG A 102 -6.74 -2.43 -5.66
N TYR A 103 -6.11 -1.30 -5.36
CA TYR A 103 -6.82 -0.06 -5.07
C TYR A 103 -7.59 0.39 -6.31
N LYS A 104 -8.87 0.72 -6.13
CA LYS A 104 -9.75 1.11 -7.24
C LYS A 104 -10.77 2.16 -6.83
N GLY A 105 -11.35 2.83 -7.82
CA GLY A 105 -12.36 3.88 -7.59
C GLY A 105 -11.75 5.12 -6.94
N ASP A 106 -12.43 5.66 -5.93
CA ASP A 106 -12.09 6.94 -5.31
C ASP A 106 -11.31 6.76 -4.01
N LEU A 107 -10.21 7.49 -3.86
CA LEU A 107 -9.40 7.50 -2.65
C LEU A 107 -9.24 8.91 -2.08
N GLN A 108 -9.45 9.06 -0.78
CA GLN A 108 -9.33 10.34 -0.07
C GLN A 108 -8.36 10.25 1.11
N ILE A 109 -7.32 11.09 1.11
CA ILE A 109 -6.42 11.32 2.23
C ILE A 109 -6.71 12.72 2.78
N LYS A 110 -7.39 12.75 3.93
CA LYS A 110 -7.75 14.00 4.62
C LYS A 110 -6.51 14.67 5.22
N LYS A 111 -6.56 15.98 5.35
CA LYS A 111 -5.50 16.78 5.99
C LYS A 111 -5.31 16.33 7.44
N LYS A 112 -4.06 16.28 7.92
CA LYS A 112 -3.67 15.82 9.27
C LYS A 112 -3.96 14.35 9.58
N SER A 113 -4.23 13.52 8.59
CA SER A 113 -4.48 12.09 8.80
C SER A 113 -3.17 11.29 8.89
N ILE A 114 -2.14 11.74 8.15
CA ILE A 114 -0.79 11.16 8.14
C ILE A 114 0.25 12.29 8.07
N PRO A 115 0.32 13.14 9.11
CA PRO A 115 0.94 14.47 9.03
C PRO A 115 2.46 14.48 8.80
N TYR A 116 3.12 13.33 8.91
CA TYR A 116 4.56 13.18 8.69
C TYR A 116 4.89 12.58 7.32
N LEU A 117 3.89 12.11 6.57
CA LEU A 117 4.12 11.49 5.27
C LEU A 117 4.63 12.55 4.29
N LYS A 118 5.70 12.21 3.57
CA LYS A 118 6.34 13.06 2.56
C LYS A 118 6.23 12.45 1.18
N GLU A 119 6.29 11.13 1.09
CA GLU A 119 6.32 10.42 -0.18
C GLU A 119 5.27 9.31 -0.19
N LEU A 120 4.44 9.30 -1.23
CA LEU A 120 3.42 8.29 -1.47
C LEU A 120 3.57 7.74 -2.88
N ASP A 121 3.63 6.42 -2.99
CA ASP A 121 3.54 5.69 -4.25
C ASP A 121 2.27 4.84 -4.27
N MET A 122 1.37 5.12 -5.22
CA MET A 122 0.18 4.33 -5.52
C MET A 122 0.12 3.94 -7.00
N SER A 123 1.27 3.90 -7.68
CA SER A 123 1.36 3.47 -9.07
C SER A 123 0.90 2.04 -9.29
N HIS A 124 0.52 1.68 -10.52
CA HIS A 124 0.06 0.32 -10.85
C HIS A 124 -1.10 -0.15 -9.96
N ASN A 125 -2.17 0.64 -9.93
CA ASN A 125 -3.45 0.32 -9.32
C ASN A 125 -4.57 0.63 -10.36
N ASP A 126 -5.83 0.67 -9.93
CA ASP A 126 -7.01 0.92 -10.76
C ASP A 126 -7.81 2.12 -10.24
N LEU A 127 -7.11 3.13 -9.70
CA LEU A 127 -7.73 4.33 -9.13
C LEU A 127 -8.36 5.20 -10.24
N GLN A 128 -9.59 5.66 -9.99
CA GLN A 128 -10.33 6.56 -10.88
C GLN A 128 -10.30 8.01 -10.38
N ALA A 129 -10.29 8.22 -9.07
CA ALA A 129 -10.14 9.54 -8.48
C ALA A 129 -9.27 9.52 -7.23
N ILE A 130 -8.45 10.56 -7.04
CA ILE A 130 -7.66 10.71 -5.82
C ILE A 130 -7.66 12.15 -5.30
N TYR A 131 -7.90 12.28 -4.00
CA TYR A 131 -7.93 13.55 -3.28
C TYR A 131 -6.96 13.51 -2.11
N ILE A 132 -5.86 14.23 -2.19
CA ILE A 132 -4.85 14.29 -1.12
C ILE A 132 -4.78 15.71 -0.59
N HIS A 133 -5.36 15.93 0.59
CA HIS A 133 -5.30 17.22 1.28
C HIS A 133 -4.10 17.33 2.24
N GLU A 134 -3.40 16.22 2.48
CA GLU A 134 -2.14 16.22 3.20
C GLU A 134 -1.01 16.86 2.37
N ALA A 135 -0.10 17.56 3.03
CA ALA A 135 1.02 18.23 2.37
C ALA A 135 2.16 17.24 2.09
N LEU A 136 2.15 16.60 0.91
CA LEU A 136 3.19 15.68 0.48
C LEU A 136 4.25 16.39 -0.38
N TYR A 137 5.46 15.81 -0.42
CA TYR A 137 6.58 16.28 -1.24
C TYR A 137 6.67 15.55 -2.58
N ARG A 138 6.37 14.25 -2.61
CA ARG A 138 6.42 13.39 -3.80
C ARG A 138 5.21 12.48 -3.87
N ILE A 139 4.56 12.43 -5.04
CA ILE A 139 3.40 11.57 -5.30
C ILE A 139 3.65 10.81 -6.62
N LEU A 140 3.50 9.49 -6.58
CA LEU A 140 3.59 8.62 -7.75
C LEU A 140 2.24 7.91 -7.96
N LEU A 141 1.66 8.12 -9.12
CA LEU A 141 0.32 7.65 -9.51
C LEU A 141 0.32 7.07 -10.92
N SER A 142 1.50 6.77 -11.48
CA SER A 142 1.62 6.24 -12.83
C SER A 142 0.86 4.91 -12.98
N TYR A 143 0.33 4.63 -14.18
CA TYR A 143 -0.41 3.39 -14.44
C TYR A 143 -1.60 3.20 -13.48
N ASN A 144 -2.50 4.17 -13.48
CA ASN A 144 -3.84 4.08 -12.91
C ASN A 144 -4.87 4.43 -14.01
N ASP A 145 -6.13 4.62 -13.63
CA ASP A 145 -7.19 5.07 -14.54
C ASP A 145 -7.78 6.43 -14.12
N LEU A 146 -6.92 7.34 -13.66
CA LEU A 146 -7.35 8.59 -13.04
C LEU A 146 -8.11 9.47 -14.03
N THR A 147 -9.29 9.92 -13.62
CA THR A 147 -10.06 11.00 -14.26
C THR A 147 -10.02 12.28 -13.42
N ILE A 148 -9.76 12.15 -12.12
CA ILE A 148 -9.67 13.27 -11.17
C ILE A 148 -8.46 13.07 -10.26
N ALA A 149 -7.63 14.11 -10.16
CA ALA A 149 -6.51 14.15 -9.23
C ALA A 149 -6.41 15.55 -8.60
N CYS A 150 -6.73 15.65 -7.31
CA CYS A 150 -6.66 16.91 -6.58
C CYS A 150 -5.68 16.81 -5.41
N PHE A 151 -4.73 17.73 -5.35
CA PHE A 151 -3.65 17.71 -4.36
C PHE A 151 -3.52 19.04 -3.60
N ASN A 152 -3.13 18.95 -2.33
CA ASN A 152 -2.47 20.05 -1.66
C ASN A 152 -1.06 20.24 -2.24
N HIS A 153 -0.97 21.09 -3.26
CA HIS A 153 0.22 21.25 -4.09
C HIS A 153 1.23 22.27 -3.55
N GLU A 154 0.96 22.94 -2.42
CA GLU A 154 1.86 23.97 -1.86
C GLU A 154 3.28 23.44 -1.54
N ASN A 155 3.40 22.15 -1.20
CA ASN A 155 4.66 21.50 -0.86
C ASN A 155 5.09 20.42 -1.86
N LEU A 156 4.29 20.17 -2.90
CA LEU A 156 4.51 19.09 -3.85
C LEU A 156 5.58 19.49 -4.87
N ARG A 157 6.66 18.71 -4.95
CA ARG A 157 7.80 19.00 -5.85
C ARG A 157 7.92 18.00 -6.99
N TYR A 158 7.44 16.78 -6.77
CA TYR A 158 7.49 15.74 -7.78
C TYR A 158 6.15 15.03 -7.85
N LEU A 159 5.57 15.04 -9.05
CA LEU A 159 4.33 14.35 -9.36
C LEU A 159 4.56 13.45 -10.59
N ASP A 160 4.23 12.18 -10.46
CA ASP A 160 4.10 11.27 -11.61
C ASP A 160 2.64 10.86 -11.76
N ILE A 161 2.02 11.26 -12.86
CA ILE A 161 0.67 10.88 -13.27
C ILE A 161 0.69 10.20 -14.65
N SER A 162 1.85 9.75 -15.12
CA SER A 162 1.97 9.12 -16.44
C SER A 162 1.07 7.89 -16.58
N TYR A 163 0.68 7.59 -17.81
CA TYR A 163 -0.13 6.44 -18.15
C TYR A 163 -1.47 6.38 -17.37
N ASN A 164 -2.10 7.54 -17.19
CA ASN A 164 -3.51 7.68 -16.81
C ASN A 164 -4.30 8.14 -18.03
N LEU A 165 -4.68 7.18 -18.87
CA LEU A 165 -5.18 7.45 -20.23
C LEU A 165 -6.42 8.33 -20.25
N HIS A 166 -7.31 8.18 -19.26
CA HIS A 166 -8.56 8.94 -19.15
C HIS A 166 -8.44 10.25 -18.37
N MET A 167 -7.22 10.66 -18.01
CA MET A 167 -7.01 11.92 -17.28
C MET A 167 -7.11 13.12 -18.23
N PRO A 168 -7.99 14.12 -17.95
CA PRO A 168 -8.16 15.29 -18.79
C PRO A 168 -6.99 16.29 -18.68
N SER A 169 -6.91 17.22 -19.63
CA SER A 169 -5.94 18.34 -19.57
C SER A 169 -6.28 19.35 -18.48
N GLU A 170 -7.55 19.48 -18.12
CA GLU A 170 -7.99 20.34 -17.01
C GLU A 170 -7.88 19.61 -15.66
N VAL A 171 -7.07 20.13 -14.74
CA VAL A 171 -6.70 19.45 -13.48
C VAL A 171 -6.93 20.33 -12.26
N CYS A 172 -7.19 19.71 -11.10
CA CYS A 172 -7.47 20.43 -9.83
C CYS A 172 -6.22 20.71 -8.97
N PHE A 173 -5.04 20.76 -9.59
CA PHE A 173 -3.80 21.28 -9.00
C PHE A 173 -3.18 22.30 -9.96
N GLU A 174 -2.27 23.15 -9.48
CA GLU A 174 -1.51 24.09 -10.32
C GLU A 174 -0.24 23.41 -10.83
N PRO A 175 -0.17 22.95 -12.11
CA PRO A 175 1.00 22.21 -12.58
C PRO A 175 2.27 23.05 -12.59
N THR A 176 2.15 24.37 -12.71
CA THR A 176 3.31 25.28 -12.75
C THR A 176 3.98 25.50 -11.39
N GLN A 177 3.33 25.10 -10.30
CA GLN A 177 3.89 25.17 -8.94
C GLN A 177 4.66 23.91 -8.52
N ILE A 178 4.61 22.85 -9.33
CA ILE A 178 5.27 21.58 -9.07
C ILE A 178 6.54 21.50 -9.93
N ASP A 179 7.70 21.35 -9.29
CA ASP A 179 9.00 21.39 -9.96
C ASP A 179 9.15 20.34 -11.07
N THR A 180 8.58 19.14 -10.88
CA THR A 180 8.62 18.04 -11.86
C THR A 180 7.27 17.36 -11.95
N VAL A 181 6.68 17.35 -13.16
CA VAL A 181 5.44 16.63 -13.49
C VAL A 181 5.70 15.68 -14.64
N ILE A 182 5.65 14.38 -14.37
CA ILE A 182 5.71 13.32 -15.38
C ILE A 182 4.27 12.98 -15.79
N ARG A 183 3.99 13.06 -17.09
CA ARG A 183 2.63 13.00 -17.65
C ARG A 183 2.56 12.34 -19.03
N GLU A 184 3.49 11.44 -19.31
CA GLU A 184 3.44 10.65 -20.56
C GLU A 184 2.11 9.89 -20.63
N GLY A 185 1.46 9.84 -21.79
CA GLY A 185 0.17 9.15 -21.94
C GLY A 185 -1.02 9.79 -21.21
N VAL A 186 -0.92 11.07 -20.81
CA VAL A 186 -2.01 11.85 -20.20
C VAL A 186 -2.54 12.89 -21.19
N ALA A 187 -3.87 13.09 -21.19
CA ALA A 187 -4.56 14.15 -21.92
C ALA A 187 -4.18 14.23 -23.42
N GLU A 188 -3.92 13.09 -24.05
CA GLU A 188 -3.46 13.01 -25.45
C GLU A 188 -2.23 13.90 -25.76
N GLY A 189 -1.42 14.21 -24.74
CA GLY A 189 -0.24 15.06 -24.84
C GLY A 189 -0.52 16.55 -24.64
N GLU A 190 -1.77 16.98 -24.52
CA GLU A 190 -2.15 18.37 -24.25
C GLU A 190 -1.48 18.92 -22.98
N ARG A 191 -1.30 20.24 -22.93
CA ARG A 191 -0.77 20.90 -21.74
C ARG A 191 -1.80 20.82 -20.61
N LEU A 192 -1.34 20.45 -19.43
CA LEU A 192 -2.18 20.50 -18.23
C LEU A 192 -2.47 21.95 -17.84
N VAL A 193 -3.74 22.23 -17.54
CA VAL A 193 -4.25 23.55 -17.13
C VAL A 193 -5.00 23.39 -15.81
N GLY A 194 -4.61 24.15 -14.79
CA GLY A 194 -5.22 24.12 -13.48
C GLY A 194 -4.74 25.29 -12.62
N PRO A 195 -5.24 25.43 -11.38
CA PRO A 195 -6.23 24.56 -10.77
C PRO A 195 -7.64 24.95 -11.20
N ILE A 196 -8.39 24.02 -11.78
CA ILE A 196 -9.84 24.21 -11.98
C ILE A 196 -10.56 24.07 -10.62
N SER A 197 -11.63 24.85 -10.42
CA SER A 197 -12.43 24.74 -9.19
C SER A 197 -13.14 23.39 -9.15
N VAL A 198 -12.96 22.63 -8.06
CA VAL A 198 -13.62 21.33 -7.84
C VAL A 198 -15.16 21.46 -7.74
N ARG A 199 -15.72 22.67 -7.70
CA ARG A 199 -17.18 22.93 -7.70
C ARG A 199 -17.92 22.35 -8.91
N TYR A 200 -17.20 21.93 -9.97
CA TYR A 200 -17.77 21.28 -11.15
C TYR A 200 -17.86 19.74 -11.05
N TYR A 201 -17.21 19.13 -10.06
CA TYR A 201 -17.32 17.70 -9.79
C TYR A 201 -18.17 17.50 -8.54
N LYS A 202 -19.49 17.35 -8.72
CA LYS A 202 -20.34 16.86 -7.65
C LYS A 202 -19.93 15.41 -7.34
N PRO A 203 -19.62 15.06 -6.08
CA PRO A 203 -19.59 13.66 -5.70
C PRO A 203 -20.94 13.04 -6.06
N ILE A 204 -20.93 11.87 -6.67
CA ILE A 204 -22.13 11.03 -6.73
C ILE A 204 -22.40 10.64 -5.27
N GLU A 205 -23.49 11.15 -4.69
CA GLU A 205 -23.98 10.76 -3.36
C GLU A 205 -24.35 9.27 -3.31
#